data_AF-A0A9Q1CKW3-F1
#
_entry.id   AF-A0A9Q1CKW3-F1
#
_cell.length_a   1.000
_cell.length_b   1.000
_cell.length_c   1.000
_cell.angle_alpha   90.00
_cell.angle_beta   90.00
_cell.angle_gamma   90.00
#
_symmetry.space_group_name_H-M   'P 1'
#
loop_
_entity.id
_entity.type
_entity.pdbx_description
1 polymer ?
#
loop_
_entity_poly.entity_id
_entity_poly.type
_entity_poly.pdbx_seq_one_letter_code
_entity_poly.pdbx_strand_id
1 'polypeptide(L)'
;MALYRRRKSDLLEVALFVMEELERHGQLHGYKTMHLKCIQKGLQVTQETVRILLQLLDPAGVAYRRSKRLRRRLYRNPGPNYMWHIDSYDKLKPYGICINAVIDGFSRNIIWIKAYWTNSNPRIIAGYFMEEVEKLGGCPARVRCDMGTENVYLEQMQRFLRYDHVDEFARDCFIYGSSNHNQRIESWWSYLRKQHAQFWMNLFQQLKEENEFSGDLLDKSLVQFCFMNIIQNELNEVADLWNMHRIRRCRNAIAPNGRPLLMYNLPNQFGGTDHLQNVSRQQVRLCKDESTFRGRLPCDETVFEIACTIMAEHNISPPEDTKEAEEIYKILRRYIRLRL
;
A
#
# COMPACT_ATOMS: atom_id res chain seq x y z
N MET A 1 -60.36 35.46 9.87
CA MET A 1 -58.98 34.96 10.08
C MET A 1 -58.04 35.76 9.20
N ALA A 2 -57.22 36.64 9.76
CA ALA A 2 -56.23 37.41 9.00
C ALA A 2 -55.06 36.49 8.58
N LEU A 3 -54.79 36.41 7.29
CA LEU A 3 -53.64 35.73 6.71
C LEU A 3 -52.36 36.45 7.14
N TYR A 4 -51.63 35.90 8.11
CA TYR A 4 -50.33 36.40 8.53
C TYR A 4 -49.34 36.28 7.35
N ARG A 5 -48.99 37.41 6.71
CA ARG A 5 -47.92 37.45 5.71
C ARG A 5 -46.61 37.17 6.44
N ARG A 6 -46.12 35.93 6.39
CA ARG A 6 -44.79 35.54 6.86
C ARG A 6 -43.74 36.41 6.17
N ARG A 7 -43.04 37.25 6.93
CA ARG A 7 -42.02 38.18 6.43
C ARG A 7 -40.81 37.34 5.97
N LYS A 8 -40.59 37.27 4.66
CA LYS A 8 -39.45 36.54 4.08
C LYS A 8 -38.15 37.17 4.58
N SER A 9 -37.17 36.32 4.90
CA SER A 9 -35.81 36.76 5.22
C SER A 9 -35.19 37.46 4.02
N ASP A 10 -34.24 38.35 4.29
CA ASP A 10 -33.52 39.05 3.24
C ASP A 10 -32.71 38.06 2.38
N LEU A 11 -32.68 38.29 1.07
CA LEU A 11 -32.07 37.35 0.15
C LEU A 11 -30.54 37.30 0.34
N LEU A 12 -29.92 38.43 0.71
CA LEU A 12 -28.49 38.51 0.99
C LEU A 12 -28.13 37.69 2.23
N GLU A 13 -28.93 37.80 3.29
CA GLU A 13 -28.77 37.01 4.52
C GLU A 13 -28.85 35.49 4.23
N VAL A 14 -29.81 35.08 3.40
CA VAL A 14 -29.92 33.68 2.99
C VAL A 14 -28.74 33.24 2.13
N ALA A 15 -28.28 34.08 1.20
CA ALA A 15 -27.14 33.79 0.35
C ALA A 15 -25.84 33.63 1.15
N LEU A 16 -25.59 34.52 2.12
CA LEU A 16 -24.44 34.45 3.03
C LEU A 16 -24.45 33.16 3.86
N PHE A 17 -25.61 32.79 4.41
CA PHE A 17 -25.75 31.52 5.13
C PHE A 17 -25.48 30.31 4.24
N VAL A 18 -26.00 30.31 3.01
CA VAL A 18 -25.74 29.23 2.05
C VAL A 18 -24.25 29.17 1.69
N MET A 19 -23.58 30.30 1.51
CA MET A 19 -22.14 30.35 1.25
C MET A 19 -21.33 29.75 2.42
N GLU A 20 -21.64 30.13 3.66
CA GLU A 20 -20.96 29.57 4.85
C GLU A 20 -21.16 28.04 4.94
N GLU A 21 -22.35 27.55 4.61
CA GLU A 21 -22.64 26.12 4.58
C GLU A 21 -21.89 25.38 3.46
N LEU A 22 -21.70 26.03 2.30
CA LEU A 22 -20.94 25.50 1.17
C LEU A 22 -19.43 25.43 1.46
N GLU A 23 -18.90 26.26 2.35
CA GLU A 23 -17.52 26.16 2.82
C GLU A 23 -17.28 24.96 3.76
N ARG A 24 -18.36 24.32 4.23
CA ARG A 24 -18.33 23.20 5.17
C ARG A 24 -18.94 21.94 4.54
N HIS A 25 -19.43 21.03 5.37
CA HIS A 25 -20.11 19.80 4.93
C HIS A 25 -21.44 20.06 4.21
N GLY A 26 -22.00 21.27 4.30
CA GLY A 26 -23.22 21.69 3.60
C GLY A 26 -23.09 21.64 2.07
N GLN A 27 -21.87 21.66 1.52
CA GLN A 27 -21.60 21.43 0.10
C GLN A 27 -22.12 20.08 -0.43
N LEU A 28 -22.36 19.10 0.43
CA LEU A 28 -22.87 17.78 0.03
C LEU A 28 -24.41 17.75 -0.07
N HIS A 29 -25.08 18.77 0.47
CA HIS A 29 -26.52 18.77 0.62
C HIS A 29 -27.25 19.32 -0.62
N GLY A 30 -28.34 18.65 -1.01
CA GLY A 30 -29.25 19.16 -2.05
C GLY A 30 -30.12 20.31 -1.53
N TYR A 31 -30.83 20.99 -2.44
CA TYR A 31 -31.64 22.17 -2.10
C TYR A 31 -32.72 21.91 -1.03
N LYS A 32 -33.27 20.70 -0.95
CA LYS A 32 -34.26 20.34 0.09
C LYS A 32 -33.63 20.32 1.49
N THR A 33 -32.44 19.74 1.60
CA THR A 33 -31.69 19.67 2.87
C THR A 33 -31.13 21.04 3.23
N MET A 34 -30.63 21.80 2.26
CA MET A 34 -30.17 23.17 2.48
C MET A 34 -31.33 24.09 2.91
N HIS A 35 -32.52 23.92 2.33
CA HIS A 35 -33.73 24.63 2.74
C HIS A 35 -34.12 24.33 4.19
N LEU A 36 -34.04 23.06 4.60
CA LEU A 36 -34.26 22.68 6.00
C LEU A 36 -33.25 23.35 6.94
N LYS A 37 -31.97 23.44 6.55
CA LYS A 37 -30.95 24.17 7.31
C LYS A 37 -31.26 25.66 7.43
N CYS A 38 -31.73 26.29 6.36
CA CYS A 38 -32.19 27.68 6.41
C CYS A 38 -33.33 27.84 7.42
N ILE A 39 -34.33 26.95 7.41
CA ILE A 39 -35.43 26.98 8.38
C ILE A 39 -34.94 26.79 9.82
N GLN A 40 -34.04 25.83 10.06
CA GLN A 40 -33.47 25.56 11.39
C GLN A 40 -32.65 26.75 11.92
N LYS A 41 -32.02 27.52 11.03
CA LYS A 41 -31.34 28.77 11.36
C LYS A 41 -32.31 29.94 11.62
N GLY A 42 -33.61 29.75 11.40
CA GLY A 42 -34.65 30.78 11.57
C GLY A 42 -34.96 31.57 10.30
N LEU A 43 -34.37 31.21 9.16
CA LEU A 43 -34.57 31.92 7.88
C LEU A 43 -35.89 31.49 7.22
N GLN A 44 -36.68 32.48 6.78
CA GLN A 44 -37.94 32.27 6.07
C GLN A 44 -37.72 32.41 4.56
N VAL A 45 -37.37 31.30 3.90
CA VAL A 45 -37.12 31.23 2.45
C VAL A 45 -37.87 30.07 1.80
N THR A 46 -38.15 30.16 0.50
CA THR A 46 -38.78 29.08 -0.27
C THR A 46 -37.74 28.08 -0.77
N GLN A 47 -38.14 26.83 -1.00
CA GLN A 47 -37.26 25.81 -1.60
C GLN A 47 -36.73 26.23 -2.96
N GLU A 48 -37.55 26.91 -3.77
CA GLU A 48 -37.18 27.36 -5.10
C GLU A 48 -36.11 28.44 -5.05
N THR A 49 -36.20 29.39 -4.12
CA THR A 49 -35.16 30.40 -3.92
C THR A 49 -33.84 29.75 -3.49
N VAL A 50 -33.86 28.76 -2.59
CA VAL A 50 -32.65 28.01 -2.20
C VAL A 50 -32.09 27.20 -3.37
N ARG A 51 -32.95 26.61 -4.21
CA ARG A 51 -32.54 25.89 -5.42
C ARG A 51 -31.82 26.80 -6.41
N ILE A 52 -32.36 27.99 -6.67
CA ILE A 52 -31.76 28.99 -7.56
C ILE A 52 -30.44 29.51 -6.97
N LEU A 53 -30.41 29.85 -5.68
CA LEU A 53 -29.19 30.29 -4.99
C LEU A 53 -28.08 29.24 -5.07
N LEU A 54 -28.38 27.96 -4.81
CA LEU A 54 -27.39 26.88 -4.96
C LEU A 54 -26.91 26.72 -6.39
N GLN A 55 -27.77 26.93 -7.39
CA GLN A 55 -27.38 26.86 -8.80
C GLN A 55 -26.48 28.03 -9.21
N LEU A 56 -26.63 29.20 -8.58
CA LEU A 56 -25.80 30.38 -8.81
C LEU A 56 -24.47 30.31 -8.05
N LEU A 57 -24.51 29.89 -6.78
CA LEU A 57 -23.35 29.87 -5.88
C LEU A 57 -22.47 28.63 -6.07
N ASP A 58 -23.06 27.49 -6.45
CA ASP A 58 -22.35 26.22 -6.64
C ASP A 58 -22.89 25.44 -7.87
N PRO A 59 -22.79 26.03 -9.09
CA PRO A 59 -23.28 25.39 -10.31
C PRO A 59 -22.61 24.03 -10.55
N ALA A 60 -21.32 23.92 -10.24
CA ALA A 60 -20.55 22.69 -10.36
C ALA A 60 -21.08 21.62 -9.39
N GLY A 61 -21.22 21.93 -8.09
CA GLY A 61 -21.74 20.99 -7.11
C GLY A 61 -23.20 20.61 -7.35
N VAL A 62 -24.03 21.50 -7.89
CA VAL A 62 -25.40 21.14 -8.33
C VAL A 62 -25.35 20.11 -9.47
N ALA A 63 -24.51 20.33 -10.49
CA ALA A 63 -24.32 19.36 -11.57
C ALA A 63 -23.80 18.01 -11.04
N TYR A 64 -22.84 18.04 -10.10
CA TYR A 64 -22.30 16.85 -9.46
C TYR A 64 -23.36 16.08 -8.65
N ARG A 65 -24.15 16.75 -7.80
CA ARG A 65 -25.23 16.12 -7.02
C ARG A 65 -26.30 15.53 -7.93
N ARG A 66 -26.63 16.19 -9.05
CA ARG A 66 -27.57 15.69 -10.06
C ARG A 66 -27.09 14.40 -10.72
N SER A 67 -25.77 14.20 -10.84
CA SER A 67 -25.18 12.98 -11.41
C SER A 67 -25.34 11.73 -10.53
N LYS A 68 -25.71 11.87 -9.25
CA LYS A 68 -25.82 10.78 -8.25
C LYS A 68 -24.55 9.89 -8.15
N ARG A 69 -23.37 10.43 -8.45
CA ARG A 69 -22.10 9.69 -8.34
C ARG A 69 -21.41 9.97 -7.02
N LEU A 70 -20.96 8.90 -6.34
CA LEU A 70 -20.09 8.99 -5.17
C LEU A 70 -18.84 9.81 -5.52
N ARG A 71 -18.46 10.77 -4.66
CA ARG A 71 -17.20 11.54 -4.79
C ARG A 71 -16.01 10.58 -4.60
N ARG A 72 -15.54 9.98 -5.69
CA ARG A 72 -14.28 9.22 -5.70
C ARG A 72 -13.15 10.22 -5.87
N ARG A 73 -12.17 10.21 -4.96
CA ARG A 73 -10.96 11.03 -5.11
C ARG A 73 -10.31 10.73 -6.46
N LEU A 74 -9.91 11.78 -7.16
CA LEU A 74 -9.21 11.66 -8.44
C LEU A 74 -7.76 11.24 -8.14
N TYR A 75 -7.49 9.93 -8.09
CA TYR A 75 -6.13 9.43 -7.96
C TYR A 75 -5.46 9.47 -9.35
N ARG A 76 -4.64 10.49 -9.61
CA ARG A 76 -3.95 10.72 -10.88
C ARG A 76 -2.45 10.85 -10.64
N ASN A 77 -1.68 9.96 -11.27
CA ASN A 77 -0.23 10.06 -11.36
C ASN A 77 0.13 10.38 -12.82
N PRO A 78 1.06 11.30 -13.09
CA PRO A 78 1.50 11.67 -14.44
C PRO A 78 2.33 10.58 -15.14
N GLY A 79 2.94 9.65 -14.41
CA GLY A 79 3.70 8.54 -15.00
C GLY A 79 4.37 7.66 -13.95
N PRO A 80 5.13 6.64 -14.36
CA PRO A 80 5.86 5.76 -13.44
C PRO A 80 6.91 6.55 -12.65
N ASN A 81 7.30 6.00 -11.50
CA ASN A 81 8.26 6.60 -10.56
C ASN A 81 7.81 7.95 -9.95
N TYR A 82 6.62 8.42 -10.29
CA TYR A 82 6.04 9.61 -9.66
C TYR A 82 5.67 9.37 -8.20
N MET A 83 5.09 8.21 -7.91
CA MET A 83 4.72 7.82 -6.55
C MET A 83 4.80 6.32 -6.37
N TRP A 84 5.70 5.90 -5.50
CA TRP A 84 5.78 4.51 -5.02
C TRP A 84 4.94 4.36 -3.75
N HIS A 85 4.18 3.27 -3.70
CA HIS A 85 3.35 2.90 -2.54
C HIS A 85 4.02 1.72 -1.86
N ILE A 86 4.44 1.92 -0.62
CA ILE A 86 5.17 0.94 0.18
C ILE A 86 4.32 0.52 1.35
N ASP A 87 4.29 -0.80 1.59
CA ASP A 87 3.50 -1.36 2.66
C ASP A 87 3.99 -2.76 3.06
N SER A 88 3.65 -3.15 4.28
CA SER A 88 3.95 -4.45 4.88
C SER A 88 2.68 -5.30 5.00
N TYR A 89 2.78 -6.58 4.65
CA TYR A 89 1.70 -7.54 4.70
C TYR A 89 1.94 -8.58 5.81
N ASP A 90 1.16 -8.47 6.87
CA ASP A 90 1.39 -9.18 8.14
C ASP A 90 0.59 -10.48 8.30
N LYS A 91 -0.10 -11.00 7.27
CA LYS A 91 -0.95 -12.20 7.44
C LYS A 91 -0.18 -13.48 7.74
N LEU A 92 1.10 -13.57 7.36
CA LEU A 92 1.98 -14.70 7.68
C LEU A 92 2.87 -14.45 8.91
N LYS A 93 2.80 -13.25 9.50
CA LYS A 93 3.59 -12.85 10.68
C LYS A 93 3.37 -13.75 11.90
N PRO A 94 2.16 -14.28 12.17
CA PRO A 94 1.98 -15.29 13.23
C PRO A 94 2.87 -16.53 13.08
N TYR A 95 3.27 -16.85 11.85
CA TYR A 95 4.13 -18.00 11.50
C TYR A 95 5.60 -17.58 11.30
N GLY A 96 5.96 -16.33 11.59
CA GLY A 96 7.32 -15.83 11.51
C GLY A 96 7.73 -15.29 10.15
N ILE A 97 6.80 -15.06 9.22
CA ILE A 97 7.11 -14.52 7.88
C ILE A 97 6.40 -13.19 7.68
N CYS A 98 7.17 -12.14 7.45
CA CYS A 98 6.69 -10.81 7.07
C CYS A 98 6.95 -10.59 5.59
N ILE A 99 6.00 -9.99 4.87
CA ILE A 99 6.16 -9.64 3.46
C ILE A 99 6.15 -8.11 3.34
N ASN A 100 7.10 -7.52 2.64
CA ASN A 100 7.11 -6.10 2.29
C ASN A 100 7.10 -5.97 0.75
N ALA A 101 6.34 -5.01 0.23
CA ALA A 101 6.30 -4.80 -1.21
C ALA A 101 6.14 -3.32 -1.57
N VAL A 102 6.43 -3.04 -2.84
CA VAL A 102 6.18 -1.74 -3.45
C VAL A 102 5.52 -1.86 -4.80
N ILE A 103 4.54 -0.97 -5.00
CA ILE A 103 3.82 -0.83 -6.26
C ILE A 103 3.91 0.60 -6.78
N ASP A 104 4.20 0.74 -8.07
CA ASP A 104 4.16 2.03 -8.74
C ASP A 104 2.71 2.52 -8.92
N GLY A 105 2.44 3.77 -8.52
CA GLY A 105 1.07 4.27 -8.49
C GLY A 105 0.43 4.54 -9.85
N PHE A 106 1.23 4.73 -10.91
CA PHE A 106 0.74 4.96 -12.27
C PHE A 106 0.46 3.63 -12.99
N SER A 107 1.50 2.82 -13.15
CA SER A 107 1.50 1.57 -13.90
C SER A 107 0.87 0.42 -13.14
N ARG A 108 0.93 0.43 -11.79
CA ARG A 108 0.68 -0.72 -10.90
C ARG A 108 1.73 -1.82 -11.04
N ASN A 109 2.92 -1.49 -11.53
CA ASN A 109 4.04 -2.42 -11.58
C ASN A 109 4.54 -2.69 -10.16
N ILE A 110 4.71 -3.96 -9.80
CA ILE A 110 5.39 -4.37 -8.57
C ILE A 110 6.88 -4.17 -8.79
N ILE A 111 7.46 -3.29 -7.98
CA ILE A 111 8.87 -2.92 -8.05
C ILE A 111 9.68 -3.94 -7.26
N TRP A 112 9.21 -4.27 -6.05
CA TRP A 112 9.72 -5.40 -5.29
C TRP A 112 8.61 -6.06 -4.47
N ILE A 113 8.85 -7.33 -4.15
CA ILE A 113 8.21 -8.04 -3.06
C ILE A 113 9.25 -8.90 -2.36
N LYS A 114 9.35 -8.79 -1.03
CA LYS A 114 10.38 -9.46 -0.23
C LYS A 114 9.72 -10.09 0.99
N ALA A 115 9.92 -11.39 1.17
CA ALA A 115 9.65 -12.10 2.40
C ALA A 115 10.89 -12.09 3.31
N TYR A 116 10.67 -11.89 4.61
CA TYR A 116 11.71 -11.93 5.63
C TYR A 116 11.14 -12.26 7.01
N TRP A 117 12.00 -12.58 7.97
CA TRP A 117 11.57 -12.98 9.31
C TRP A 117 11.09 -11.82 10.20
N THR A 118 11.38 -10.57 9.82
CA THR A 118 10.95 -9.37 10.56
C THR A 118 10.66 -8.20 9.63
N ASN A 119 9.66 -7.40 10.01
CA ASN A 119 9.40 -6.06 9.48
C ASN A 119 9.54 -4.96 10.54
N SER A 120 9.91 -5.32 11.78
CA SER A 120 10.04 -4.37 12.89
C SER A 120 11.32 -3.55 12.84
N ASN A 121 12.34 -4.01 12.09
CA ASN A 121 13.58 -3.26 11.90
C ASN A 121 13.45 -2.34 10.67
N PRO A 122 13.33 -1.01 10.86
CA PRO A 122 13.15 -0.08 9.75
C PRO A 122 14.33 -0.04 8.77
N ARG A 123 15.53 -0.43 9.23
CA ARG A 123 16.72 -0.49 8.36
C ARG A 123 16.62 -1.56 7.29
N ILE A 124 15.81 -2.60 7.49
CA ILE A 124 15.57 -3.66 6.50
C ILE A 124 14.71 -3.13 5.36
N ILE A 125 13.63 -2.41 5.68
CA ILE A 125 12.77 -1.78 4.68
C ILE A 125 13.55 -0.72 3.90
N ALA A 126 14.40 0.04 4.59
CA ALA A 126 15.37 0.94 3.97
C ALA A 126 16.34 0.21 3.03
N GLY A 127 16.84 -0.97 3.43
CA GLY A 127 17.67 -1.83 2.58
C GLY A 127 16.97 -2.24 1.29
N TYR A 128 15.70 -2.67 1.35
CA TYR A 128 14.90 -2.99 0.15
C TYR A 128 14.78 -1.80 -0.79
N PHE A 129 14.50 -0.62 -0.23
CA PHE A 129 14.40 0.60 -1.01
C PHE A 129 15.74 0.95 -1.67
N MET A 130 16.84 0.85 -0.94
CA MET A 130 18.16 1.20 -1.46
C MET A 130 18.69 0.19 -2.51
N GLU A 131 18.34 -1.09 -2.40
CA GLU A 131 18.61 -2.09 -3.46
C GLU A 131 17.98 -1.67 -4.78
N GLU A 132 16.71 -1.24 -4.76
CA GLU A 132 16.00 -0.85 -5.99
C GLU A 132 16.42 0.54 -6.49
N VAL A 133 16.74 1.49 -5.60
CA VAL A 133 17.32 2.79 -5.99
C VAL A 133 18.66 2.62 -6.69
N GLU A 134 19.54 1.75 -6.16
CA GLU A 134 20.83 1.45 -6.79
C GLU A 134 20.65 0.79 -8.16
N LYS A 135 19.75 -0.20 -8.26
CA LYS A 135 19.45 -0.92 -9.50
C LYS A 135 18.88 -0.03 -10.59
N LEU A 136 18.00 0.91 -10.25
CA LEU A 136 17.41 1.84 -11.19
C LEU A 136 18.30 3.06 -11.47
N GLY A 137 19.31 3.32 -10.63
CA GLY A 137 20.14 4.52 -10.71
C GLY A 137 19.41 5.80 -10.28
N GLY A 138 18.29 5.67 -9.56
CA GLY A 138 17.41 6.78 -9.22
C GLY A 138 16.36 6.43 -8.18
N CYS A 139 15.76 7.44 -7.56
CA CYS A 139 14.66 7.30 -6.61
C CYS A 139 13.35 7.83 -7.20
N PRO A 140 12.17 7.45 -6.66
CA PRO A 140 10.91 8.01 -7.11
C PRO A 140 10.82 9.51 -6.75
N ALA A 141 10.01 10.27 -7.47
CA ALA A 141 9.73 11.66 -7.11
C ALA A 141 9.08 11.74 -5.72
N ARG A 142 8.20 10.78 -5.40
CA ARG A 142 7.50 10.70 -4.13
C ARG A 142 7.36 9.27 -3.64
N VAL A 143 7.35 9.11 -2.33
CA VAL A 143 7.01 7.86 -1.66
C VAL A 143 5.77 8.08 -0.79
N ARG A 144 4.87 7.09 -0.80
CA ARG A 144 3.77 6.99 0.15
C ARG A 144 3.92 5.73 0.98
N CYS A 145 3.87 5.90 2.29
CA CYS A 145 3.85 4.81 3.26
C CYS A 145 2.72 5.06 4.27
N ASP A 146 2.33 4.00 4.94
CA ASP A 146 1.48 4.09 6.13
C ASP A 146 2.28 4.67 7.30
N MET A 147 1.57 5.31 8.25
CA MET A 147 2.18 5.89 9.44
C MET A 147 2.63 4.77 10.37
N GLY A 148 3.93 4.46 10.34
CA GLY A 148 4.55 3.41 11.14
C GLY A 148 6.01 3.71 11.39
N THR A 149 6.53 3.25 12.53
CA THR A 149 7.95 3.41 12.90
C THR A 149 8.89 2.64 11.98
N GLU A 150 8.37 1.62 11.28
CA GLU A 150 9.09 0.81 10.32
C GLU A 150 9.56 1.58 9.07
N ASN A 151 8.96 2.74 8.76
CA ASN A 151 9.27 3.51 7.54
C ASN A 151 10.16 4.74 7.78
N VAL A 152 10.62 4.97 9.02
CA VAL A 152 11.35 6.19 9.41
C VAL A 152 12.67 6.36 8.65
N TYR A 153 13.45 5.29 8.49
CA TYR A 153 14.71 5.35 7.74
C TYR A 153 14.46 5.59 6.26
N LEU A 154 13.41 4.98 5.71
CA LEU A 154 13.02 5.18 4.31
C LEU A 154 12.62 6.63 4.04
N GLU A 155 11.88 7.27 4.96
CA GLU A 155 11.57 8.70 4.90
C GLU A 155 12.82 9.57 4.85
N GLN A 156 13.77 9.32 5.76
CA GLN A 156 15.02 10.07 5.83
C GLN A 156 15.86 9.91 4.56
N MET A 157 15.98 8.68 4.06
CA MET A 157 16.72 8.38 2.83
C MET A 157 16.06 9.04 1.62
N GLN A 158 14.75 8.93 1.47
CA GLN A 158 14.03 9.58 0.37
C GLN A 158 14.25 11.10 0.38
N ARG A 159 14.18 11.75 1.55
CA ARG A 159 14.47 13.19 1.68
C ARG A 159 15.91 13.53 1.34
N PHE A 160 16.87 12.71 1.80
CA PHE A 160 18.28 12.92 1.52
C PHE A 160 18.63 12.77 0.03
N LEU A 161 18.12 11.72 -0.63
CA LEU A 161 18.29 11.50 -2.06
C LEU A 161 17.70 12.65 -2.89
N ARG A 162 16.63 13.27 -2.39
CA ARG A 162 15.91 14.36 -3.06
C ARG A 162 16.42 15.76 -2.68
N TYR A 163 17.40 15.86 -1.78
CA TYR A 163 17.83 17.14 -1.19
C TYR A 163 18.29 18.18 -2.22
N ASP A 164 19.10 17.76 -3.20
CA ASP A 164 19.64 18.65 -4.24
C ASP A 164 18.68 18.88 -5.42
N HIS A 165 17.51 18.24 -5.41
CA HIS A 165 16.53 18.39 -6.47
C HIS A 165 15.73 19.70 -6.30
N VAL A 166 15.33 20.29 -7.42
CA VAL A 166 14.68 21.61 -7.46
C VAL A 166 13.20 21.56 -7.90
N ASP A 167 12.65 20.36 -8.13
CA ASP A 167 11.25 20.23 -8.51
C ASP A 167 10.28 20.42 -7.31
N GLU A 168 9.00 20.59 -7.63
CA GLU A 168 7.91 20.87 -6.68
C GLU A 168 7.88 19.91 -5.47
N PHE A 169 8.34 18.67 -5.65
CA PHE A 169 8.25 17.63 -4.62
C PHE A 169 9.55 17.38 -3.88
N ALA A 170 10.63 18.12 -4.13
CA ALA A 170 11.92 17.87 -3.47
C ALA A 170 11.82 17.94 -1.93
N ARG A 171 11.00 18.86 -1.40
CA ARG A 171 10.78 19.05 0.04
C ARG A 171 9.65 18.17 0.61
N ASP A 172 8.67 17.82 -0.22
CA ASP A 172 7.49 17.01 0.14
C ASP A 172 7.48 15.65 -0.59
N CYS A 173 8.66 15.04 -0.69
CA CYS A 173 8.91 13.79 -1.41
C CYS A 173 8.44 12.55 -0.64
N PHE A 174 7.97 12.70 0.61
CA PHE A 174 7.47 11.61 1.43
C PHE A 174 6.11 11.96 2.02
N ILE A 175 5.15 11.04 1.90
CA ILE A 175 3.77 11.23 2.34
C ILE A 175 3.40 10.11 3.30
N TYR A 176 3.06 10.48 4.53
CA TYR A 176 2.30 9.60 5.42
C TYR A 176 0.82 9.64 5.00
N GLY A 177 0.30 8.49 4.57
CA GLY A 177 -1.12 8.28 4.33
C GLY A 177 -1.72 7.38 5.41
N SER A 178 -3.01 7.53 5.71
CA SER A 178 -3.73 6.40 6.31
C SER A 178 -3.95 5.32 5.25
N SER A 179 -4.04 4.05 5.65
CA SER A 179 -4.25 2.89 4.76
C SER A 179 -5.29 3.11 3.65
N ASN A 180 -6.37 3.84 3.95
CA ASN A 180 -7.41 4.26 2.98
C ASN A 180 -6.89 5.08 1.77
N HIS A 181 -5.68 5.64 1.86
CA HIS A 181 -4.98 6.43 0.83
C HIS A 181 -3.92 5.60 0.07
N ASN A 182 -3.57 4.41 0.56
CA ASN A 182 -2.61 3.49 -0.04
C ASN A 182 -3.32 2.44 -0.95
N GLN A 183 -4.33 2.90 -1.69
CA GLN A 183 -5.30 2.04 -2.39
C GLN A 183 -4.68 1.09 -3.42
N ARG A 184 -3.50 1.44 -3.96
CA ARG A 184 -2.82 0.64 -4.98
C ARG A 184 -2.29 -0.66 -4.39
N ILE A 185 -1.53 -0.56 -3.31
CA ILE A 185 -0.93 -1.72 -2.66
C ILE A 185 -1.99 -2.53 -1.91
N GLU A 186 -2.96 -1.86 -1.28
CA GLU A 186 -4.10 -2.52 -0.63
C GLU A 186 -4.96 -3.35 -1.60
N SER A 187 -5.23 -2.81 -2.80
CA SER A 187 -5.91 -3.57 -3.85
C SER A 187 -5.07 -4.76 -4.31
N TRP A 188 -3.74 -4.63 -4.30
CA TRP A 188 -2.84 -5.70 -4.68
C TRP A 188 -2.73 -6.77 -3.58
N TRP A 189 -2.74 -6.40 -2.31
CA TRP A 189 -2.83 -7.35 -1.19
C TRP A 189 -4.09 -8.22 -1.27
N SER A 190 -5.21 -7.67 -1.72
CA SER A 190 -6.41 -8.48 -1.99
C SER A 190 -6.18 -9.53 -3.07
N TYR A 191 -5.41 -9.21 -4.10
CA TYR A 191 -5.00 -10.15 -5.15
C TYR A 191 -4.03 -11.19 -4.60
N LEU A 192 -2.94 -10.76 -3.95
CA LEU A 192 -1.94 -11.65 -3.35
C LEU A 192 -2.59 -12.64 -2.38
N ARG A 193 -3.53 -12.16 -1.55
CA ARG A 193 -4.23 -13.03 -0.61
C ARG A 193 -4.96 -14.16 -1.32
N LYS A 194 -5.71 -13.86 -2.38
CA LYS A 194 -6.52 -14.85 -3.10
C LYS A 194 -5.71 -15.82 -3.93
N GLN A 195 -4.55 -15.39 -4.44
CA GLN A 195 -3.76 -16.19 -5.38
C GLN A 195 -2.57 -16.91 -4.73
N HIS A 196 -2.13 -16.48 -3.55
CA HIS A 196 -0.92 -17.00 -2.90
C HIS A 196 -1.07 -17.11 -1.38
N ALA A 197 -1.25 -16.00 -0.67
CA ALA A 197 -1.08 -16.01 0.79
C ALA A 197 -2.12 -16.90 1.52
N GLN A 198 -3.33 -17.07 0.97
CA GLN A 198 -4.34 -17.92 1.59
C GLN A 198 -3.94 -19.41 1.63
N PHE A 199 -3.16 -19.89 0.65
CA PHE A 199 -2.63 -21.26 0.65
C PHE A 199 -1.71 -21.48 1.85
N TRP A 200 -0.69 -20.61 1.99
CA TRP A 200 0.27 -20.66 3.11
C TRP A 200 -0.41 -20.48 4.47
N MET A 201 -1.39 -19.57 4.56
CA MET A 201 -2.18 -19.42 5.78
C MET A 201 -2.90 -20.73 6.15
N ASN A 202 -3.51 -21.41 5.19
CA ASN A 202 -4.22 -22.67 5.44
C ASN A 202 -3.24 -23.78 5.86
N LEU A 203 -2.10 -23.91 5.19
CA LEU A 203 -1.08 -24.90 5.51
C LEU A 203 -0.55 -24.72 6.94
N PHE A 204 -0.13 -23.51 7.31
CA PHE A 204 0.38 -23.28 8.67
C PHE A 204 -0.73 -23.34 9.73
N GLN A 205 -1.97 -23.00 9.36
CA GLN A 205 -3.13 -23.19 10.23
C GLN A 205 -3.41 -24.69 10.48
N GLN A 206 -3.25 -25.54 9.47
CA GLN A 206 -3.38 -26.99 9.61
C GLN A 206 -2.30 -27.55 10.55
N LEU A 207 -1.04 -27.14 10.41
CA LEU A 207 0.03 -27.52 11.35
C LEU A 207 -0.33 -27.15 12.80
N LYS A 208 -0.97 -26.00 13.00
CA LYS A 208 -1.44 -25.58 14.32
C LYS A 208 -2.57 -26.46 14.85
N GLU A 209 -3.53 -26.82 14.00
CA GLU A 209 -4.67 -27.69 14.35
C GLU A 209 -4.22 -29.13 14.66
N GLU A 210 -3.16 -29.60 14.02
CA GLU A 210 -2.51 -30.89 14.28
C GLU A 210 -1.60 -30.89 15.52
N ASN A 211 -1.48 -29.77 16.25
CA ASN A 211 -0.53 -29.55 17.35
C ASN A 211 0.96 -29.63 16.93
N GLU A 212 1.23 -29.49 15.64
CA GLU A 212 2.56 -29.42 15.05
C GLU A 212 3.12 -27.99 14.96
N PHE A 213 2.39 -26.98 15.46
CA PHE A 213 2.85 -25.60 15.54
C PHE A 213 2.30 -24.90 16.81
N SER A 214 3.20 -24.49 17.70
CA SER A 214 2.91 -23.75 18.94
C SER A 214 3.01 -22.22 18.77
N GLY A 215 3.77 -21.75 17.79
CA GLY A 215 4.04 -20.33 17.56
C GLY A 215 5.12 -19.71 18.44
N ASP A 216 5.90 -20.53 19.15
CA ASP A 216 7.12 -20.11 19.82
C ASP A 216 8.25 -19.77 18.84
N LEU A 217 9.40 -19.36 19.38
CA LEU A 217 10.56 -18.98 18.59
C LEU A 217 11.07 -20.12 17.71
N LEU A 218 11.07 -21.36 18.25
CA LEU A 218 11.57 -22.53 17.54
C LEU A 218 10.70 -22.83 16.33
N ASP A 219 9.38 -22.94 16.51
CA ASP A 219 8.48 -23.29 15.41
C ASP A 219 8.49 -22.20 14.33
N LYS A 220 8.54 -20.91 14.70
CA LYS A 220 8.70 -19.82 13.72
C LYS A 220 10.03 -19.89 12.97
N SER A 221 11.12 -20.19 13.67
CA SER A 221 12.45 -20.31 13.05
C SER A 221 12.55 -21.52 12.13
N LEU A 222 11.90 -22.64 12.47
CA LEU A 222 11.81 -23.81 11.61
C LEU A 222 10.91 -23.56 10.40
N VAL A 223 9.81 -22.82 10.56
CA VAL A 223 8.98 -22.39 9.42
C VAL A 223 9.80 -21.52 8.48
N GLN A 224 10.54 -20.55 9.01
CA GLN A 224 11.45 -19.73 8.22
C GLN A 224 12.51 -20.59 7.51
N PHE A 225 13.13 -21.53 8.21
CA PHE A 225 14.13 -22.43 7.64
C PHE A 225 13.60 -23.24 6.45
N CYS A 226 12.44 -23.87 6.61
CA CYS A 226 11.91 -24.81 5.60
C CYS A 226 11.18 -24.10 4.45
N PHE A 227 10.48 -22.98 4.72
CA PHE A 227 9.52 -22.42 3.77
C PHE A 227 9.90 -21.04 3.22
N MET A 228 10.81 -20.28 3.84
CA MET A 228 11.10 -18.88 3.44
C MET A 228 11.57 -18.76 1.98
N ASN A 229 12.45 -19.65 1.54
CA ASN A 229 12.99 -19.62 0.18
C ASN A 229 11.93 -19.98 -0.87
N ILE A 230 11.12 -21.01 -0.60
CA ILE A 230 10.00 -21.41 -1.45
C ILE A 230 9.02 -20.24 -1.60
N ILE A 231 8.60 -19.66 -0.46
CA ILE A 231 7.69 -18.50 -0.44
C ILE A 231 8.29 -17.32 -1.20
N GLN A 232 9.58 -16.99 -1.01
CA GLN A 232 10.20 -15.89 -1.74
C GLN A 232 10.20 -16.13 -3.26
N ASN A 233 10.46 -17.37 -3.70
CA ASN A 233 10.44 -17.72 -5.13
C ASN A 233 9.02 -17.59 -5.70
N GLU A 234 8.02 -18.13 -5.02
CA GLU A 234 6.61 -17.98 -5.43
C GLU A 234 6.16 -16.50 -5.46
N LEU A 235 6.61 -15.69 -4.50
CA LEU A 235 6.32 -14.26 -4.49
C LEU A 235 6.91 -13.54 -5.71
N ASN A 236 8.12 -13.92 -6.15
CA ASN A 236 8.72 -13.39 -7.37
C ASN A 236 7.87 -13.77 -8.60
N GLU A 237 7.43 -15.02 -8.70
CA GLU A 237 6.55 -15.48 -9.78
C GLU A 237 5.21 -14.74 -9.80
N VAL A 238 4.60 -14.50 -8.63
CA VAL A 238 3.35 -13.74 -8.51
C VAL A 238 3.56 -12.29 -8.96
N ALA A 239 4.69 -11.67 -8.62
CA ALA A 239 5.02 -10.32 -9.06
C ALA A 239 5.21 -10.26 -10.59
N ASP A 240 5.90 -11.23 -11.18
CA ASP A 240 6.10 -11.32 -12.63
C ASP A 240 4.79 -11.53 -13.37
N LEU A 241 3.96 -12.48 -12.91
CA LEU A 241 2.62 -12.72 -13.46
C LEU A 241 1.76 -11.45 -13.40
N TRP A 242 1.78 -10.75 -12.26
CA TRP A 242 1.11 -9.48 -12.12
C TRP A 242 1.69 -8.43 -13.06
N ASN A 243 3.00 -8.30 -13.20
CA ASN A 243 3.58 -7.28 -14.07
C ASN A 243 3.26 -7.53 -15.56
N MET A 244 3.04 -8.79 -15.95
CA MET A 244 2.68 -9.18 -17.32
C MET A 244 1.18 -9.17 -17.60
N HIS A 245 0.31 -9.23 -16.58
CA HIS A 245 -1.14 -9.33 -16.80
C HIS A 245 -1.71 -8.07 -17.48
N ARG A 246 -2.78 -8.25 -18.27
CA ARG A 246 -3.43 -7.12 -18.95
C ARG A 246 -4.53 -6.52 -18.07
N ILE A 247 -4.34 -5.28 -17.64
CA ILE A 247 -5.38 -4.50 -16.99
C ILE A 247 -6.36 -3.97 -18.03
N ARG A 248 -7.62 -4.40 -17.91
CA ARG A 248 -8.69 -4.02 -18.83
C ARG A 248 -9.07 -2.55 -18.67
N ARG A 249 -9.45 -1.91 -19.79
CA ARG A 249 -9.98 -0.55 -19.79
C ARG A 249 -11.31 -0.52 -19.04
N CYS A 250 -11.46 0.43 -18.12
CA CYS A 250 -12.70 0.69 -17.41
C CYS A 250 -13.17 2.12 -17.72
N ARG A 251 -14.47 2.29 -18.05
CA ARG A 251 -15.03 3.57 -18.51
C ARG A 251 -14.83 4.74 -17.52
N ASN A 252 -14.73 4.44 -16.23
CA ASN A 252 -14.60 5.45 -15.18
C ASN A 252 -13.20 5.45 -14.52
N ALA A 253 -12.23 4.69 -15.05
CA ALA A 253 -10.89 4.67 -14.49
C ALA A 253 -10.07 5.86 -15.01
N ILE A 254 -9.45 6.57 -14.07
CA ILE A 254 -8.51 7.68 -14.35
C ILE A 254 -7.11 7.13 -14.65
N ALA A 255 -6.80 5.97 -14.07
CA ALA A 255 -5.54 5.28 -14.26
C ALA A 255 -5.41 4.70 -15.69
N PRO A 256 -4.18 4.60 -16.23
CA PRO A 256 -3.97 3.98 -17.54
C PRO A 256 -4.42 2.52 -17.54
N ASN A 257 -4.55 1.92 -18.72
CA ASN A 257 -4.84 0.49 -18.91
C ASN A 257 -3.77 -0.14 -19.79
N GLY A 258 -3.47 -1.41 -19.60
CA GLY A 258 -2.36 -2.07 -20.28
C GLY A 258 -1.71 -3.11 -19.37
N ARG A 259 -0.54 -3.59 -19.77
CA ARG A 259 0.29 -4.44 -18.91
C ARG A 259 1.13 -3.54 -17.99
N PRO A 260 1.15 -3.76 -16.66
CA PRO A 260 1.94 -2.94 -15.74
C PRO A 260 3.38 -2.72 -16.18
N LEU A 261 4.06 -3.79 -16.62
CA LEU A 261 5.42 -3.72 -17.12
C LEU A 261 5.58 -2.76 -18.31
N LEU A 262 4.66 -2.81 -19.28
CA LEU A 262 4.70 -1.91 -20.45
C LEU A 262 4.37 -0.47 -20.06
N MET A 263 3.42 -0.26 -19.15
CA MET A 263 3.08 1.08 -18.65
C MET A 263 4.23 1.70 -17.85
N TYR A 264 5.04 0.87 -17.19
CA TYR A 264 6.22 1.30 -16.44
C TYR A 264 7.41 1.62 -17.36
N ASN A 265 7.73 0.72 -18.30
CA ASN A 265 8.91 0.87 -19.16
C ASN A 265 8.70 1.76 -20.39
N LEU A 266 7.45 1.90 -20.88
CA LEU A 266 7.11 2.68 -22.08
C LEU A 266 6.00 3.70 -21.78
N PRO A 267 6.17 4.57 -20.78
CA PRO A 267 5.08 5.41 -20.27
C PRO A 267 4.51 6.37 -21.32
N ASN A 268 5.33 6.81 -22.27
CA ASN A 268 4.91 7.70 -23.37
C ASN A 268 3.77 7.10 -24.21
N GLN A 269 3.71 5.76 -24.37
CA GLN A 269 2.63 5.08 -25.09
C GLN A 269 1.29 5.10 -24.33
N PHE A 270 1.33 5.43 -23.04
CA PHE A 270 0.18 5.47 -22.14
C PHE A 270 -0.11 6.88 -21.63
N GLY A 271 0.47 7.92 -22.28
CA GLY A 271 0.25 9.32 -21.95
C GLY A 271 0.89 9.77 -20.64
N GLY A 272 1.95 9.07 -20.20
CA GLY A 272 2.75 9.46 -19.05
C GLY A 272 4.22 9.63 -19.39
N THR A 273 4.98 10.19 -18.45
CA THR A 273 6.43 10.40 -18.55
C THR A 273 7.15 9.71 -17.40
N ASP A 274 8.39 9.28 -17.58
CA ASP A 274 9.17 8.77 -16.45
C ASP A 274 9.52 9.90 -15.47
N HIS A 275 9.34 9.64 -14.18
CA HIS A 275 9.63 10.58 -13.10
C HIS A 275 10.74 10.08 -12.17
N LEU A 276 11.55 9.12 -12.62
CA LEU A 276 12.73 8.69 -11.88
C LEU A 276 13.69 9.87 -11.67
N GLN A 277 14.19 10.02 -10.46
CA GLN A 277 15.05 11.12 -10.04
C GLN A 277 16.46 10.58 -9.88
N ASN A 278 17.40 11.10 -10.66
CA ASN A 278 18.77 10.61 -10.65
C ASN A 278 19.42 10.85 -9.29
N VAL A 279 20.16 9.85 -8.80
CA VAL A 279 20.89 9.95 -7.55
C VAL A 279 22.37 9.69 -7.76
N SER A 280 23.22 10.37 -7.00
CA SER A 280 24.67 10.12 -7.08
C SER A 280 25.04 8.80 -6.40
N ARG A 281 26.11 8.17 -6.89
CA ARG A 281 26.66 6.95 -6.26
C ARG A 281 27.08 7.17 -4.81
N GLN A 282 27.53 8.38 -4.48
CA GLN A 282 27.91 8.74 -3.10
C GLN A 282 26.69 8.76 -2.18
N GLN A 283 25.58 9.36 -2.62
CA GLN A 283 24.33 9.36 -1.85
C GLN A 283 23.82 7.93 -1.63
N VAL A 284 23.84 7.10 -2.68
CA VAL A 284 23.43 5.69 -2.58
C VAL A 284 24.29 4.96 -1.55
N ARG A 285 25.61 5.12 -1.59
CA ARG A 285 26.53 4.48 -0.65
C ARG A 285 26.23 4.88 0.81
N LEU A 286 26.06 6.17 1.09
CA LEU A 286 25.77 6.67 2.43
C LEU A 286 24.45 6.10 2.97
N CYS A 287 23.40 6.04 2.15
CA CYS A 287 22.15 5.42 2.57
C CYS A 287 22.30 3.90 2.81
N LYS A 288 23.09 3.21 1.98
CA LYS A 288 23.34 1.77 2.16
C LYS A 288 24.11 1.47 3.45
N ASP A 289 25.04 2.33 3.86
CA ASP A 289 25.78 2.18 5.12
C ASP A 289 24.85 2.29 6.36
N GLU A 290 23.74 3.04 6.24
CA GLU A 290 22.69 3.15 7.27
C GLU A 290 21.57 2.10 7.15
N SER A 291 21.66 1.21 6.16
CA SER A 291 20.67 0.17 5.88
C SER A 291 21.08 -1.20 6.44
N THR A 292 20.11 -2.08 6.61
CA THR A 292 20.35 -3.50 6.90
C THR A 292 19.82 -4.30 5.73
N PHE A 293 20.64 -5.17 5.17
CA PHE A 293 20.23 -6.04 4.07
C PHE A 293 19.78 -7.39 4.60
N ARG A 294 19.06 -8.15 3.78
CA ARG A 294 18.66 -9.51 4.16
C ARG A 294 19.89 -10.33 4.48
N GLY A 295 19.85 -10.99 5.63
CA GLY A 295 20.84 -12.00 5.97
C GLY A 295 20.84 -13.13 4.94
N ARG A 296 21.97 -13.85 4.88
CA ARG A 296 22.08 -15.07 4.06
C ARG A 296 21.23 -16.21 4.61
N LEU A 297 20.97 -16.19 5.91
CA LEU A 297 20.23 -17.22 6.61
C LEU A 297 18.72 -16.91 6.57
N PRO A 298 17.87 -17.92 6.32
CA PRO A 298 16.43 -17.75 6.28
C PRO A 298 15.81 -17.52 7.68
N CYS A 299 16.49 -17.96 8.74
CA CYS A 299 16.03 -17.95 10.12
C CYS A 299 17.18 -17.58 11.10
N ASP A 300 16.92 -17.73 12.41
CA ASP A 300 17.92 -17.59 13.46
C ASP A 300 19.16 -18.48 13.22
N GLU A 301 20.35 -17.95 13.47
CA GLU A 301 21.63 -18.61 13.19
C GLU A 301 21.79 -19.91 13.98
N THR A 302 21.41 -19.93 15.26
CA THR A 302 21.54 -21.14 16.09
C THR A 302 20.59 -22.23 15.61
N VAL A 303 19.34 -21.86 15.28
CA VAL A 303 18.36 -22.81 14.74
C VAL A 303 18.81 -23.34 13.38
N PHE A 304 19.37 -22.46 12.54
CA PHE A 304 19.91 -22.84 11.23
C PHE A 304 21.02 -23.89 11.36
N GLU A 305 22.01 -23.65 12.23
CA GLU A 305 23.13 -24.57 12.45
C GLU A 305 22.66 -25.94 12.98
N ILE A 306 21.74 -25.94 13.95
CA ILE A 306 21.15 -27.18 14.49
C ILE A 306 20.39 -27.93 13.40
N ALA A 307 19.57 -27.24 12.61
CA ALA A 307 18.80 -27.85 11.53
C ALA A 307 19.72 -28.46 10.47
N CYS A 308 20.74 -27.73 10.03
CA CYS A 308 21.74 -28.24 9.07
C CYS A 308 22.49 -29.46 9.62
N THR A 309 22.84 -29.47 10.91
CA THR A 309 23.52 -30.61 11.54
C THR A 309 22.62 -31.85 11.53
N ILE A 310 21.37 -31.73 11.95
CA ILE A 310 20.39 -32.83 11.94
C ILE A 310 20.17 -33.33 10.51
N MET A 311 19.99 -32.43 9.54
CA MET A 311 19.82 -32.82 8.14
C MET A 311 21.03 -33.56 7.59
N ALA A 312 22.25 -33.13 7.92
CA ALA A 312 23.48 -33.80 7.51
C ALA A 312 23.61 -35.20 8.14
N GLU A 313 23.31 -35.34 9.44
CA GLU A 313 23.31 -36.63 10.15
C GLU A 313 22.34 -37.64 9.53
N HIS A 314 21.21 -37.16 9.00
CA HIS A 314 20.15 -37.99 8.43
C HIS A 314 20.13 -38.04 6.90
N ASN A 315 21.13 -37.46 6.21
CA ASN A 315 21.18 -37.35 4.74
C ASN A 315 19.92 -36.72 4.11
N ILE A 316 19.37 -35.70 4.76
CA ILE A 316 18.19 -34.95 4.28
C ILE A 316 18.68 -33.76 3.46
N SER A 317 18.19 -33.62 2.23
CA SER A 317 18.44 -32.46 1.37
C SER A 317 17.52 -31.28 1.74
N PRO A 318 17.91 -30.02 1.41
CA PRO A 318 17.00 -28.88 1.50
C PRO A 318 15.71 -29.11 0.71
N PRO A 319 14.56 -28.63 1.20
CA PRO A 319 13.30 -28.83 0.51
C PRO A 319 13.24 -28.07 -0.81
N GLU A 320 12.77 -28.72 -1.87
CA GLU A 320 12.50 -28.08 -3.17
C GLU A 320 11.03 -27.72 -3.35
N ASP A 321 10.14 -28.43 -2.66
CA ASP A 321 8.70 -28.19 -2.71
C ASP A 321 8.05 -28.11 -1.32
N THR A 322 6.78 -27.72 -1.33
CA THR A 322 6.00 -27.49 -0.11
C THR A 322 5.80 -28.76 0.73
N LYS A 323 5.68 -29.94 0.10
CA LYS A 323 5.47 -31.20 0.82
C LYS A 323 6.75 -31.62 1.52
N GLU A 324 7.88 -31.54 0.82
CA GLU A 324 9.19 -31.79 1.41
C GLU A 324 9.47 -30.83 2.57
N ALA A 325 9.15 -29.55 2.39
CA ALA A 325 9.32 -28.55 3.44
C ALA A 325 8.49 -28.87 4.70
N GLU A 326 7.26 -29.38 4.53
CA GLU A 326 6.40 -29.80 5.62
C GLU A 326 6.95 -31.03 6.36
N GLU A 327 7.40 -32.05 5.63
CA GLU A 327 8.00 -33.24 6.23
C GLU A 327 9.29 -32.91 6.99
N ILE A 328 10.18 -32.12 6.37
CA ILE A 328 11.42 -31.68 7.01
C ILE A 328 11.13 -30.85 8.26
N TYR A 329 10.16 -29.94 8.21
CA TYR A 329 9.71 -29.18 9.37
C TYR A 329 9.30 -30.10 10.52
N LYS A 330 8.43 -31.10 10.25
CA LYS A 330 7.95 -32.06 11.27
C LYS A 330 9.09 -32.89 11.85
N ILE A 331 10.02 -33.35 11.01
CA ILE A 331 11.22 -34.09 11.41
C ILE A 331 12.08 -33.22 12.35
N LEU A 332 12.51 -32.05 11.90
CA LEU A 332 13.38 -31.16 12.66
C LEU A 332 12.76 -30.77 14.00
N ARG A 333 11.48 -30.41 13.99
CA ARG A 333 10.72 -30.05 15.19
C ARG A 333 10.74 -31.18 16.22
N ARG A 334 10.47 -32.42 15.78
CA ARG A 334 10.46 -33.59 16.68
C ARG A 334 11.85 -33.85 17.26
N TYR A 335 12.90 -33.80 16.43
CA TYR A 335 14.28 -34.04 16.90
C TYR A 335 14.74 -32.99 17.90
N ILE A 336 14.50 -31.70 17.63
CA ILE A 336 14.94 -30.62 18.50
C ILE A 336 14.14 -30.64 19.80
N ARG A 337 12.81 -30.81 19.76
CA ARG A 337 11.97 -30.84 20.97
C ARG A 337 12.20 -32.07 21.86
N LEU A 338 12.67 -33.19 21.32
CA LEU A 338 13.06 -34.35 22.14
C LEU A 338 14.36 -34.14 22.92
N ARG A 339 15.17 -33.15 22.52
CA ARG A 339 16.47 -32.83 23.13
C ARG A 339 16.42 -31.55 23.99
N LEU A 340 15.27 -30.87 24.04
CA LEU A 340 14.94 -29.78 24.96
C LEU A 340 14.20 -30.33 26.17
#